data_AF-A0A0K8U3N9-F1
#
_entry.id   AF-A0A0K8U3N9-F1
#
_cell.length_a   1.000
_cell.length_b   1.000
_cell.length_c   1.000
_cell.angle_alpha   90.00
_cell.angle_beta   90.00
_cell.angle_gamma   90.00
#
_symmetry.space_group_name_H-M   'P 1'
#
loop_
_entity.id
_entity.type
_entity.pdbx_description
1 polymer ?
#
loop_
_entity_poly.entity_id
_entity_poly.type
_entity_poly.pdbx_seq_one_letter_code
_entity_poly.pdbx_strand_id
1 'polypeptide(L)'
;MNIFPVVLILFVVRFLAVLSDDTRLYTCDFDLVSTDGKGYSSPLTPEFLSTKCAAIYDKRFTDKHTYNMYLEEAKAFKEFLMAIESYEARKSGKELCANKEYALDIGERQFFYKQVNLCDCYKKNNQETFLKCLTEKRRELASLINNSDYY
;
A
#
# COMPACT_ATOMS: atom_id res chain seq x y z
N MET A 1 -45.53 14.27 -10.03
CA MET A 1 -44.08 14.07 -10.18
C MET A 1 -43.75 12.68 -9.66
N ASN A 2 -43.39 11.74 -10.54
CA ASN A 2 -43.05 10.39 -10.10
C ASN A 2 -41.72 10.43 -9.36
N ILE A 3 -41.73 10.09 -8.07
CA ILE A 3 -40.56 10.08 -7.18
C ILE A 3 -39.65 8.87 -7.48
N PHE A 4 -40.21 7.83 -8.11
CA PHE A 4 -39.51 6.61 -8.51
C PHE A 4 -38.21 6.82 -9.32
N PRO A 5 -38.18 7.61 -10.41
CA PRO A 5 -36.94 7.85 -11.14
C PRO A 5 -35.87 8.53 -10.28
N VAL A 6 -36.25 9.41 -9.35
CA VAL A 6 -35.29 10.12 -8.48
C VAL A 6 -34.63 9.16 -7.49
N VAL A 7 -35.41 8.25 -6.89
CA VAL A 7 -34.89 7.23 -5.98
C VAL A 7 -33.97 6.25 -6.72
N LEU A 8 -34.31 5.89 -7.97
CA LEU A 8 -33.50 4.99 -8.78
C LEU A 8 -32.16 5.63 -9.17
N ILE A 9 -32.17 6.93 -9.52
CA ILE A 9 -30.95 7.69 -9.79
C ILE A 9 -30.08 7.80 -8.53
N LEU A 10 -30.66 8.07 -7.36
CA LEU A 10 -29.91 8.12 -6.09
C LEU A 10 -29.28 6.76 -5.74
N PHE A 11 -29.96 5.65 -6.05
CA PHE A 11 -29.40 4.31 -5.89
C PHE A 11 -28.26 4.03 -6.87
N VAL A 12 -28.40 4.40 -8.15
CA VAL A 12 -27.34 4.25 -9.15
C VAL A 12 -26.13 5.12 -8.80
N VAL A 13 -26.34 6.36 -8.34
CA VAL A 13 -25.26 7.25 -7.90
C VAL A 13 -24.58 6.71 -6.64
N ARG A 14 -25.32 6.18 -5.66
CA ARG A 14 -24.71 5.51 -4.50
C ARG A 14 -23.98 4.22 -4.88
N PHE A 15 -24.52 3.43 -5.81
CA PHE A 15 -23.88 2.19 -6.28
C PHE A 15 -22.60 2.49 -7.06
N LEU A 16 -22.61 3.53 -7.89
CA LEU A 16 -21.42 4.06 -8.56
C LEU A 16 -20.43 4.68 -7.57
N ALA A 17 -20.89 5.38 -6.53
CA ALA A 17 -20.01 5.94 -5.50
C ALA A 17 -19.36 4.84 -4.62
N VAL A 18 -20.07 3.73 -4.38
CA VAL A 18 -19.56 2.56 -3.66
C VAL A 18 -18.61 1.72 -4.55
N LEU A 19 -18.78 1.75 -5.88
CA LEU A 19 -17.86 1.12 -6.84
C LEU A 19 -16.70 2.04 -7.29
N SER A 20 -16.85 3.36 -7.18
CA SER A 20 -15.79 4.34 -7.46
C SER A 20 -14.86 4.54 -6.28
N ASP A 21 -15.25 4.07 -5.09
CA ASP A 21 -14.29 3.88 -4.02
C ASP A 21 -13.44 2.70 -4.43
N ASP A 22 -12.33 3.07 -5.06
CA ASP A 22 -11.37 2.20 -5.68
C ASP A 22 -10.72 1.33 -4.59
N THR A 23 -11.48 0.31 -4.19
CA THR A 23 -11.05 -0.85 -3.44
C THR A 23 -10.37 -1.83 -4.39
N ARG A 24 -9.62 -1.32 -5.37
CA ARG A 24 -8.37 -1.96 -5.72
C ARG A 24 -7.58 -2.09 -4.42
N LEU A 25 -7.76 -3.24 -3.77
CA LEU A 25 -6.86 -3.80 -2.77
C LEU A 25 -5.54 -4.06 -3.51
N TYR A 26 -4.84 -2.98 -3.86
CA TYR A 26 -3.50 -3.01 -4.38
C TYR A 26 -2.55 -3.15 -3.20
N THR A 27 -2.60 -4.32 -2.58
CA THR A 27 -1.56 -4.78 -1.69
C THR A 27 -0.72 -5.80 -2.45
N CYS A 28 -0.25 -5.43 -3.63
CA CYS A 28 0.63 -6.26 -4.46
C CYS A 28 1.69 -5.42 -5.20
N ASP A 29 2.02 -4.21 -4.71
CA ASP A 29 3.33 -3.65 -5.07
C ASP A 29 4.38 -4.30 -4.16
N PHE A 30 5.57 -4.47 -4.71
CA PHE A 30 6.56 -5.37 -4.15
C PHE A 30 7.27 -4.74 -2.97
N ASP A 31 7.20 -5.41 -1.82
CA ASP A 31 8.08 -5.04 -0.74
C ASP A 31 9.53 -5.36 -1.14
N LEU A 32 10.39 -4.34 -1.15
CA LEU A 32 11.80 -4.49 -1.53
C LEU A 32 12.62 -5.24 -0.47
N VAL A 33 12.04 -5.52 0.70
CA VAL A 33 12.72 -6.29 1.74
C VAL A 33 12.68 -7.79 1.42
N SER A 34 13.87 -8.39 1.36
CA SER A 34 14.04 -9.86 1.31
C SER A 34 13.20 -10.57 2.36
N THR A 35 12.77 -11.79 2.04
CA THR A 35 11.94 -12.62 2.93
C THR A 35 12.56 -12.90 4.30
N ASP A 36 13.89 -12.76 4.44
CA ASP A 36 14.63 -12.94 5.69
C ASP A 36 15.08 -11.62 6.35
N GLY A 37 14.67 -10.47 5.80
CA GLY A 37 14.98 -9.15 6.35
C GLY A 37 16.46 -8.77 6.30
N LYS A 38 17.28 -9.42 5.46
CA LYS A 38 18.73 -9.18 5.39
C LYS A 38 19.17 -8.20 4.30
N GLY A 39 18.28 -7.81 3.39
CA GLY A 39 18.62 -6.89 2.31
C GLY A 39 17.40 -6.41 1.52
N TYR A 40 17.64 -5.39 0.69
CA TYR A 40 16.63 -4.69 -0.12
C TYR A 40 16.66 -5.09 -1.61
N SER A 41 17.17 -6.29 -1.90
CA SER A 41 17.67 -6.67 -3.24
C SER A 41 16.74 -7.58 -4.04
N SER A 42 15.66 -8.10 -3.44
CA SER A 42 14.73 -9.00 -4.13
C SER A 42 13.28 -8.75 -3.68
N PRO A 43 12.43 -8.19 -4.56
CA PRO A 43 11.02 -8.00 -4.26
C PRO A 43 10.32 -9.34 -3.93
N LEU A 44 9.33 -9.30 -3.03
CA LEU A 44 8.43 -10.45 -2.82
C LEU A 44 7.74 -10.83 -4.14
N THR A 45 7.45 -12.12 -4.38
CA THR A 45 6.82 -12.51 -5.66
C THR A 45 5.31 -12.22 -5.65
N PRO A 46 4.66 -11.96 -6.82
CA PRO A 46 3.22 -11.76 -6.89
C PRO A 46 2.42 -12.95 -6.33
N GLU A 47 2.90 -14.17 -6.59
CA GLU A 47 2.28 -15.41 -6.13
C GLU A 47 2.28 -15.51 -4.60
N PHE A 48 3.42 -15.18 -3.98
CA PHE A 48 3.53 -15.16 -2.52
C PHE A 48 2.58 -14.13 -1.92
N LEU A 49 2.53 -12.92 -2.49
CA LEU A 49 1.64 -11.85 -2.03
C LEU A 49 0.17 -12.25 -2.17
N SER A 50 -0.24 -12.78 -3.33
CA SER A 50 -1.61 -13.26 -3.57
C SER A 50 -2.05 -14.31 -2.55
N THR A 51 -1.18 -15.30 -2.29
CA THR A 51 -1.45 -16.37 -1.32
C THR A 51 -1.61 -15.82 0.10
N LYS A 52 -0.75 -14.88 0.50
CA LYS A 52 -0.84 -14.24 1.82
C LYS A 52 -2.12 -13.40 1.94
N CYS A 53 -2.45 -12.60 0.94
CA CYS A 53 -3.65 -11.78 0.92
C CYS A 53 -4.92 -12.63 1.04
N ALA A 54 -5.02 -13.72 0.28
CA ALA A 54 -6.16 -14.64 0.37
C ALA A 54 -6.31 -15.22 1.80
N ALA A 55 -5.21 -15.73 2.36
CA ALA A 55 -5.20 -16.29 3.71
C ALA A 55 -5.59 -15.29 4.81
N ILE A 56 -5.29 -14.00 4.62
CA ILE A 56 -5.69 -12.92 5.54
C ILE A 56 -7.16 -12.59 5.36
N TYR A 57 -7.63 -12.48 4.12
CA TYR A 57 -9.02 -12.14 3.81
C TYR A 57 -10.00 -13.19 4.36
N ASP A 58 -9.63 -14.47 4.31
CA ASP A 58 -10.44 -15.56 4.87
C ASP A 58 -10.62 -15.44 6.39
N LYS A 59 -9.67 -14.82 7.09
CA LYS A 59 -9.73 -14.59 8.54
C LYS A 59 -10.64 -13.43 8.96
N ARG A 60 -11.22 -12.67 8.02
CA ARG A 60 -12.02 -11.46 8.33
C ARG A 60 -13.18 -11.68 9.32
N PHE A 61 -13.73 -12.90 9.37
CA PHE A 61 -14.82 -13.26 10.27
C PHE A 61 -14.39 -14.10 11.48
N THR A 62 -13.26 -14.80 11.40
CA THR A 62 -12.79 -15.72 12.45
C THR A 62 -11.71 -15.11 13.34
N ASP A 63 -10.97 -14.14 12.84
CA ASP A 63 -9.93 -13.40 13.56
C ASP A 63 -9.92 -11.93 13.10
N LYS A 64 -10.95 -11.20 13.54
CA LYS A 64 -11.18 -9.80 13.17
C LYS A 64 -10.06 -8.88 13.63
N HIS A 65 -9.40 -9.18 14.76
CA HIS A 65 -8.31 -8.36 15.28
C HIS A 65 -7.10 -8.42 14.33
N THR A 66 -6.65 -9.63 13.99
CA THR A 66 -5.56 -9.82 13.03
C THR A 66 -5.89 -9.22 11.66
N TYR A 67 -7.10 -9.45 11.17
CA TYR A 67 -7.56 -8.88 9.91
C TYR A 67 -7.49 -7.35 9.90
N ASN A 68 -7.95 -6.70 10.98
CA ASN A 68 -7.87 -5.24 11.10
C ASN A 68 -6.42 -4.73 11.14
N MET A 69 -5.48 -5.44 11.77
CA MET A 69 -4.07 -5.05 11.75
C MET A 69 -3.48 -5.09 10.34
N TYR A 70 -3.81 -6.12 9.55
CA TYR A 70 -3.41 -6.16 8.14
C TYR A 70 -4.07 -5.06 7.31
N LEU A 71 -5.33 -4.72 7.57
CA LEU A 71 -5.97 -3.59 6.90
C LEU A 71 -5.28 -2.27 7.20
N GLU A 72 -4.84 -2.05 8.45
CA GLU A 72 -4.10 -0.84 8.82
C GLU A 72 -2.72 -0.79 8.17
N GLU A 73 -2.00 -1.91 8.13
CA GLU A 73 -0.72 -2.00 7.43
C GLU A 73 -0.89 -1.75 5.92
N ALA A 74 -1.90 -2.35 5.29
CA ALA A 74 -2.22 -2.15 3.88
C ALA A 74 -2.54 -0.69 3.53
N LYS A 75 -3.25 0.03 4.40
CA LYS A 75 -3.51 1.47 4.22
C LYS A 75 -2.22 2.27 4.31
N ALA A 76 -1.38 2.00 5.31
CA ALA A 76 -0.09 2.68 5.45
C ALA A 76 0.84 2.38 4.26
N PHE A 77 0.81 1.17 3.74
CA PHE A 77 1.56 0.81 2.53
C PHE A 77 1.05 1.57 1.30
N LYS A 78 -0.27 1.69 1.12
CA LYS A 78 -0.86 2.53 0.06
C LYS A 78 -0.43 3.99 0.15
N GLU A 79 -0.43 4.57 1.35
CA GLU A 79 0.05 5.95 1.57
C GLU A 79 1.52 6.11 1.16
N PHE A 80 2.36 5.13 1.51
CA PHE A 80 3.76 5.08 1.07
C PHE A 80 3.89 5.00 -0.46
N LEU A 81 3.13 4.11 -1.11
CA LEU A 81 3.15 3.96 -2.57
C LEU A 81 2.73 5.26 -3.27
N MET A 82 1.65 5.88 -2.81
CA MET A 82 1.22 7.16 -3.36
C MET A 82 2.29 8.25 -3.19
N ALA A 83 2.97 8.29 -2.04
CA ALA A 83 4.04 9.26 -1.79
C ALA A 83 5.22 9.06 -2.76
N ILE A 84 5.67 7.81 -2.94
CA ILE A 84 6.83 7.52 -3.80
C ILE A 84 6.53 7.71 -5.28
N GLU A 85 5.34 7.30 -5.71
CA GLU A 85 4.87 7.52 -7.08
C GLU A 85 4.75 9.01 -7.40
N SER A 86 4.24 9.80 -6.45
CA SER A 86 4.15 11.25 -6.60
C SER A 86 5.53 11.90 -6.66
N TYR A 87 6.48 11.43 -5.85
CA TYR A 87 7.87 11.88 -5.90
C TYR A 87 8.54 11.54 -7.24
N GLU A 88 8.42 10.29 -7.71
CA GLU A 88 8.97 9.83 -8.99
C GLU A 88 8.39 10.64 -10.17
N ALA A 89 7.08 10.93 -10.15
CA ALA A 89 6.41 11.78 -11.14
C ALA A 89 6.96 13.21 -11.13
N ARG A 90 7.05 13.85 -9.95
CA ARG A 90 7.62 15.21 -9.81
C ARG A 90 9.07 15.27 -10.30
N LYS A 91 9.91 14.34 -9.87
CA LYS A 91 11.33 14.29 -10.22
C LYS A 91 11.56 14.08 -11.71
N SER A 92 10.75 13.21 -12.34
CA SER A 92 10.86 12.92 -13.77
C SER A 92 10.18 13.96 -14.67
N GLY A 93 9.37 14.87 -14.11
CA GLY A 93 8.52 15.80 -14.86
C GLY A 93 7.40 15.11 -15.66
N LYS A 94 7.15 13.83 -15.42
CA LYS A 94 6.08 13.05 -16.06
C LYS A 94 4.81 13.11 -15.22
N GLU A 95 3.67 13.04 -15.87
CA GLU A 95 2.39 12.88 -15.17
C GLU A 95 2.34 11.52 -14.45
N LEU A 96 1.67 11.48 -13.30
CA LEU A 96 1.36 10.24 -12.58
C LEU A 96 0.60 9.30 -13.53
N CYS A 97 1.03 8.04 -13.65
CA CYS A 97 0.47 7.06 -14.59
C CYS A 97 0.62 7.36 -16.10
N ALA A 98 1.55 8.25 -16.51
CA ALA A 98 1.81 8.49 -17.94
C ALA A 98 2.05 7.16 -18.68
N ASN A 99 1.24 6.89 -19.71
CA ASN A 99 1.30 5.66 -20.52
C ASN A 99 1.11 4.32 -19.78
N LYS A 100 0.55 4.32 -18.56
CA LYS A 100 0.45 3.12 -17.69
C LYS A 100 1.80 2.48 -17.35
N GLU A 101 2.90 3.17 -17.63
CA GLU A 101 4.25 2.73 -17.29
C GLU A 101 4.72 3.59 -16.11
N TYR A 102 4.76 3.00 -14.92
CA TYR A 102 5.48 3.60 -13.82
C TYR A 102 6.97 3.44 -14.09
N ALA A 103 7.71 4.55 -14.06
CA ALA A 103 9.15 4.51 -13.97
C ALA A 103 9.50 4.02 -12.56
N LEU A 104 9.56 2.69 -12.38
CA LEU A 104 10.10 2.05 -11.19
C LEU A 104 11.59 2.42 -11.08
N ASP A 105 11.91 3.54 -10.43
CA ASP A 105 13.29 3.86 -10.09
C ASP A 105 13.67 3.13 -8.81
N ILE A 106 14.13 1.89 -9.00
CA ILE A 106 14.57 1.02 -7.91
C ILE A 106 15.63 1.72 -7.04
N GLY A 107 16.48 2.58 -7.61
CA GLY A 107 17.50 3.31 -6.85
C GLY A 107 16.90 4.28 -5.85
N GLU A 108 15.91 5.07 -6.28
CA GLU A 108 15.18 6.01 -5.42
C GLU A 108 14.36 5.28 -4.36
N ARG A 109 13.66 4.21 -4.74
CA ARG A 109 12.93 3.39 -3.77
C ARG A 109 13.87 2.81 -2.72
N GLN A 110 15.01 2.26 -3.13
CA GLN A 110 16.03 1.78 -2.19
C GLN A 110 16.61 2.88 -1.31
N PHE A 111 16.78 4.10 -1.82
CA PHE A 111 17.22 5.25 -1.03
C PHE A 111 16.25 5.51 0.13
N PHE A 112 14.96 5.64 -0.14
CA PHE A 112 13.96 5.85 0.91
C PHE A 112 13.84 4.66 1.86
N TYR A 113 13.81 3.44 1.33
CA TYR A 113 13.77 2.20 2.13
C TYR A 113 14.94 2.07 3.13
N LYS A 114 16.09 2.68 2.84
CA LYS A 114 17.26 2.74 3.75
C LYS A 114 17.14 3.84 4.81
N GLN A 115 16.27 4.84 4.62
CA GLN A 115 16.03 5.90 5.61
C GLN A 115 15.29 5.38 6.84
N VAL A 116 14.56 4.27 6.71
CA VAL A 116 13.86 3.61 7.81
C VAL A 116 14.37 2.17 7.98
N ASN A 117 14.43 1.72 9.23
CA ASN A 117 14.87 0.36 9.53
C ASN A 117 13.70 -0.64 9.44
N LEU A 118 13.25 -0.93 8.21
CA LEU A 118 12.24 -1.97 7.93
C LEU A 118 12.75 -3.37 8.28
N CYS A 119 14.05 -3.64 8.08
CA CYS A 119 14.67 -4.94 8.34
C CYS A 119 14.43 -5.45 9.78
N ASP A 120 14.43 -4.56 10.77
CA ASP A 120 14.16 -4.94 12.16
C ASP A 120 12.70 -5.32 12.42
N CYS A 121 11.77 -4.83 11.60
CA CYS A 121 10.39 -5.32 11.62
C CYS A 121 10.35 -6.79 11.17
N TYR A 122 11.04 -7.16 10.09
CA TYR A 122 11.06 -8.54 9.57
C TYR A 122 11.73 -9.56 10.51
N LYS A 123 12.50 -9.10 11.50
CA LYS A 123 13.07 -9.97 12.54
C LYS A 123 12.10 -10.26 13.69
N LYS A 124 10.92 -9.62 13.73
CA LYS A 124 9.92 -9.85 14.79
C LYS A 124 9.27 -11.22 14.61
N ASN A 125 9.20 -11.98 15.70
CA ASN A 125 8.60 -13.32 15.73
C ASN A 125 7.11 -13.30 16.12
N ASN A 126 6.59 -12.16 16.59
CA ASN A 126 5.19 -11.98 16.93
C ASN A 126 4.50 -11.14 15.84
N GLN A 127 3.40 -11.67 15.31
CA GLN A 127 2.69 -11.07 14.18
C GLN A 127 2.12 -9.67 14.46
N GLU A 128 1.62 -9.43 15.66
CA GLU A 128 1.12 -8.10 16.05
C GLU A 128 2.26 -7.08 16.13
N THR A 129 3.38 -7.45 16.76
CA THR A 129 4.56 -6.58 16.84
C THR A 129 5.19 -6.34 15.45
N PHE A 130 5.14 -7.34 14.58
CA PHE A 130 5.56 -7.24 13.19
C PHE A 130 4.71 -6.22 12.42
N LEU A 131 3.37 -6.38 12.44
CA LEU A 131 2.45 -5.50 11.70
C LEU A 131 2.45 -4.07 12.21
N LYS A 132 2.54 -3.88 13.54
CA LYS A 132 2.67 -2.54 14.14
C LYS A 132 3.96 -1.86 13.68
N CYS A 133 5.08 -2.56 13.73
CA CYS A 133 6.37 -2.04 13.26
C CYS A 133 6.31 -1.66 11.78
N LEU A 134 5.78 -2.54 10.91
CA LEU A 134 5.62 -2.22 9.49
C LEU A 134 4.75 -0.98 9.27
N THR A 135 3.59 -0.92 9.91
CA THR A 135 2.66 0.21 9.80
C THR A 135 3.34 1.53 10.18
N GLU A 136 4.08 1.54 11.30
CA GLU A 136 4.83 2.71 11.75
C GLU A 136 5.91 3.12 10.73
N LYS A 137 6.70 2.17 10.23
CA LYS A 137 7.76 2.45 9.26
C LYS A 137 7.23 2.89 7.90
N ARG A 138 6.07 2.40 7.47
CA ARG A 138 5.39 2.86 6.24
C ARG A 138 4.93 4.31 6.36
N ARG A 139 4.33 4.68 7.49
CA ARG A 139 3.93 6.07 7.75
C ARG A 139 5.15 7.00 7.83
N GLU A 140 6.23 6.55 8.47
CA GLU A 140 7.49 7.28 8.53
C GLU A 140 8.06 7.52 7.13
N LEU A 141 8.10 6.49 6.28
CA LEU A 141 8.51 6.61 4.87
C LEU A 141 7.65 7.59 4.09
N ALA A 142 6.32 7.45 4.16
CA ALA A 142 5.40 8.35 3.46
C ALA A 142 5.62 9.81 3.88
N SER A 143 5.83 10.05 5.18
CA SER A 143 6.14 11.38 5.70
C SER A 143 7.48 11.92 5.19
N LEU A 144 8.54 11.10 5.20
CA LEU A 144 9.86 11.49 4.69
C LEU A 144 9.80 11.87 3.20
N ILE A 145 9.12 11.07 2.39
CA ILE A 145 8.98 11.29 0.95
C ILE A 145 8.19 12.56 0.67
N ASN A 146 7.04 12.76 1.34
CA ASN A 146 6.23 13.96 1.16
C ASN A 146 6.96 15.25 1.59
N ASN A 147 7.92 15.15 2.51
CA ASN A 147 8.76 16.27 2.95
C ASN A 147 10.08 16.40 2.15
N SER A 148 10.38 15.46 1.24
CA SER A 148 11.64 15.46 0.47
C SER A 148 11.65 16.46 -0.69
N ASP A 149 10.53 17.16 -0.93
CA ASP A 149 10.41 18.23 -1.94
C ASP A 149 11.18 19.53 -1.61
N TYR A 150 11.96 19.55 -0.52
CA TYR A 150 12.73 20.71 -0.05
C TYR A 150 14.23 20.71 -0.45
N TYR A 151 14.68 19.76 -1.29
CA TYR A 151 16.09 19.68 -1.73
C TYR A 151 16.24 19.52 -3.26
#